data_AF-A0A4Y1YN20-F1
#
_entry.id   AF-A0A4Y1YN20-F1
#
_cell.length_a   1.000
_cell.length_b   1.000
_cell.length_c   1.000
_cell.angle_alpha   90.00
_cell.angle_beta   90.00
_cell.angle_gamma   90.00
#
_symmetry.space_group_name_H-M   'P 1'
#
loop_
_entity.id
_entity.type
_entity.pdbx_description
1 polymer ?
#
loop_
_entity_poly.entity_id
_entity_poly.type
_entity_poly.pdbx_seq_one_letter_code
_entity_poly.pdbx_strand_id
1 'polypeptide(L)'
;METRAVTIRNVPEEIHRAIRVRAAQHGRTLQAEMLDILGQAVKPEGRVKLGDLLESIGRKVKLTDEEAAGFERDRSSARATRF
;
A
#
# COMPACT_ATOMS: atom_id res chain seq x y z
N MET A 1 0.49 -12.61 -14.34
CA MET A 1 0.71 -11.72 -13.18
C MET A 1 2.18 -11.83 -12.80
N GLU A 2 2.86 -10.70 -12.66
CA GLU A 2 4.23 -10.68 -12.13
C GLU A 2 4.19 -10.95 -10.62
N THR A 3 4.83 -12.02 -10.17
CA THR A 3 4.95 -12.33 -8.74
C THR A 3 6.08 -11.48 -8.15
N ARG A 4 5.76 -10.61 -7.19
CA ARG A 4 6.77 -9.85 -6.44
C ARG A 4 7.03 -10.53 -5.10
N ALA A 5 8.29 -10.83 -4.81
CA ALA A 5 8.73 -11.46 -3.58
C ALA A 5 9.78 -10.58 -2.87
N VAL A 6 9.75 -10.59 -1.53
CA VAL A 6 10.71 -9.90 -0.67
C VAL A 6 11.27 -10.90 0.33
N THR A 7 12.59 -10.92 0.51
CA THR A 7 13.26 -11.75 1.52
C THR A 7 13.93 -10.85 2.55
N ILE A 8 13.58 -11.04 3.82
CA ILE A 8 14.20 -10.34 4.95
C ILE A 8 15.21 -11.30 5.58
N ARG A 9 16.46 -10.88 5.67
CA ARG A 9 17.57 -11.68 6.24
C ARG A 9 17.90 -11.18 7.65
N ASN A 10 18.45 -12.07 8.48
CA ASN A 10 18.92 -11.77 9.84
C ASN A 10 17.84 -11.17 10.76
N VAL A 11 16.60 -11.67 10.66
CA VAL A 11 15.52 -11.27 11.58
C VAL A 11 15.84 -11.81 12.97
N PRO A 12 15.91 -10.96 14.02
CA PRO A 12 16.11 -11.43 15.39
C PRO A 12 15.01 -12.42 15.80
N GLU A 13 15.38 -13.44 16.57
CA GLU A 13 14.46 -14.53 16.91
C GLU A 13 13.26 -14.03 17.72
N GLU A 14 13.45 -13.03 18.60
CA GLU A 14 12.35 -12.42 19.34
C GLU A 14 11.30 -11.77 18.42
N ILE A 15 11.73 -11.14 17.33
CA ILE A 15 10.85 -10.52 16.34
C ILE A 15 10.08 -11.59 15.57
N HIS A 16 10.78 -12.61 15.07
CA HIS A 16 10.14 -13.72 14.36
C HIS A 16 9.10 -14.43 15.23
N ARG A 17 9.43 -14.69 16.51
CA ARG A 17 8.50 -15.28 17.48
C ARG A 17 7.29 -14.37 17.74
N ALA A 18 7.49 -13.07 17.90
CA ALA A 18 6.41 -12.12 18.14
C ALA A 18 5.42 -12.08 16.96
N ILE A 19 5.93 -12.04 15.72
CA ILE A 19 5.07 -12.08 14.51
C ILE A 19 4.30 -13.39 14.45
N ARG A 20 4.93 -14.53 14.76
CA ARG A 20 4.26 -15.84 14.76
C ARG A 20 3.12 -15.91 15.77
N VAL A 21 3.32 -15.40 16.99
CA VAL A 21 2.28 -15.33 18.02
C VAL A 21 1.13 -14.43 17.57
N ARG A 22 1.43 -13.24 17.03
CA ARG A 22 0.42 -12.30 16.53
C ARG A 22 -0.39 -12.88 15.37
N ALA A 23 0.27 -13.58 14.43
CA ALA A 23 -0.39 -14.27 13.32
C ALA A 23 -1.38 -15.32 13.82
N ALA A 24 -0.99 -16.13 14.82
CA ALA A 24 -1.88 -17.12 15.43
C ALA A 24 -3.10 -16.46 16.11
N GLN A 25 -2.89 -15.34 16.82
CA GLN A 25 -3.98 -14.58 17.44
C GLN A 25 -4.98 -14.04 16.40
N HIS A 26 -4.49 -13.64 15.22
CA HIS A 26 -5.34 -13.15 14.12
C HIS A 26 -5.89 -14.26 13.20
N GLY A 27 -5.54 -15.54 13.44
CA GLY A 27 -5.94 -16.64 12.56
C GLY A 27 -5.34 -16.55 11.15
N ARG A 28 -4.14 -15.96 11.02
CA ARG A 28 -3.45 -15.71 9.74
C ARG A 28 -2.17 -16.54 9.62
N THR A 29 -1.73 -16.74 8.38
CA THR A 29 -0.37 -17.26 8.13
C THR A 29 0.67 -16.19 8.48
N LEU A 30 1.91 -16.62 8.74
CA LEU A 30 3.01 -15.68 9.02
C LEU A 30 3.20 -14.67 7.89
N GLN A 31 3.14 -15.14 6.64
CA GLN A 31 3.24 -14.26 5.46
C GLN A 31 2.10 -13.25 5.40
N ALA A 32 0.86 -13.67 5.64
CA ALA A 32 -0.29 -12.77 5.63
C ALA A 32 -0.15 -11.68 6.71
N GLU A 33 0.33 -12.04 7.90
CA GLU A 33 0.56 -11.09 8.99
C GLU A 33 1.71 -10.12 8.65
N MET A 34 2.81 -10.60 8.07
CA MET A 34 3.91 -9.73 7.63
C MET A 34 3.45 -8.75 6.55
N LEU A 35 2.62 -9.19 5.60
CA LEU A 35 2.06 -8.33 4.56
C LEU A 35 1.09 -7.30 5.14
N ASP A 36 0.31 -7.66 6.15
CA ASP A 36 -0.59 -6.73 6.85
C ASP A 36 0.20 -5.65 7.60
N ILE A 37 1.24 -6.03 8.35
CA ILE A 37 2.15 -5.09 9.04
C ILE A 37 2.81 -4.14 8.04
N LEU A 38 3.37 -4.66 6.95
CA LEU A 38 3.97 -3.84 5.89
C LEU A 38 2.91 -2.92 5.25
N GLY A 39 1.71 -3.45 5.01
CA GLY A 39 0.58 -2.69 4.48
C GLY A 39 0.20 -1.50 5.35
N GLN A 40 0.08 -1.71 6.65
CA GLN A 40 -0.21 -0.65 7.63
C GLN A 40 0.92 0.37 7.72
N ALA A 41 2.18 -0.07 7.71
CA ALA A 41 3.34 0.82 7.76
C ALA A 41 3.45 1.73 6.52
N VAL A 42 3.12 1.21 5.32
CA VAL A 42 3.21 1.98 4.06
C VAL A 42 1.91 2.69 3.68
N LYS A 43 0.79 2.37 4.36
CA LYS A 43 -0.52 3.00 4.21
C LYS A 43 -1.08 3.33 5.61
N PRO A 44 -0.48 4.32 6.31
CA PRO A 44 -0.93 4.68 7.65
C PRO A 44 -2.41 5.08 7.63
N GLU A 45 -3.11 4.79 8.73
CA GLU A 45 -4.48 5.24 8.93
C GLU A 45 -4.56 6.77 8.81
N GLY A 46 -5.58 7.25 8.10
CA GLY A 46 -5.72 8.68 7.75
C GLY A 46 -5.00 9.10 6.47
N ARG A 47 -4.29 8.20 5.77
CA ARG A 47 -3.78 8.50 4.42
C ARG A 47 -4.95 8.87 3.51
N VAL A 48 -4.93 10.10 2.99
CA VAL A 48 -5.85 10.52 1.93
C VAL A 48 -5.59 9.64 0.72
N LYS A 49 -6.59 8.85 0.33
CA LYS A 49 -6.60 8.12 -0.94
C LYS A 49 -6.85 9.11 -2.06
N LEU A 50 -5.84 9.91 -2.38
CA LEU A 50 -5.95 11.02 -3.33
C LEU A 50 -6.50 10.57 -4.69
N GLY A 51 -6.11 9.36 -5.15
CA GLY A 51 -6.68 8.76 -6.35
C GLY A 51 -8.20 8.60 -6.27
N ASP A 52 -8.70 7.90 -5.23
CA ASP A 52 -10.14 7.71 -4.99
C ASP A 52 -10.88 9.05 -4.84
N LEU A 53 -10.25 10.04 -4.20
CA LEU A 53 -10.82 11.39 -4.06
C LEU A 53 -10.95 12.09 -5.42
N LEU A 54 -9.88 12.10 -6.22
CA LEU A 54 -9.87 12.69 -7.56
C LEU A 54 -10.86 11.97 -8.49
N GLU A 55 -10.93 10.65 -8.41
CA GLU A 55 -11.92 9.85 -9.14
C GLU A 55 -13.35 10.23 -8.75
N SER A 56 -13.62 10.42 -7.45
CA SER A 56 -14.92 10.87 -6.96
C SER A 56 -15.29 12.26 -7.48
N ILE A 57 -14.31 13.16 -7.61
CA ILE A 57 -14.50 14.50 -8.17
C ILE A 57 -14.81 14.40 -9.66
N GLY A 58 -14.02 13.63 -10.42
CA GLY A 58 -14.23 13.38 -11.84
C GLY A 58 -15.64 12.85 -12.13
N ARG A 59 -16.11 11.86 -11.35
CA ARG A 59 -17.49 11.36 -11.45
C ARG A 59 -18.54 12.43 -11.15
N LYS A 60 -18.33 13.28 -10.13
CA LYS A 60 -19.28 14.36 -9.79
C LYS A 60 -19.41 15.39 -10.89
N VAL A 61 -18.31 15.72 -11.57
CA VAL A 61 -18.30 16.70 -12.68
C VAL A 61 -18.59 16.06 -14.04
N LYS A 62 -18.80 14.74 -14.10
CA LYS A 62 -19.00 13.97 -15.35
C LYS A 62 -17.86 14.16 -16.36
N LEU A 63 -16.62 14.19 -15.87
CA LEU A 63 -15.43 14.29 -16.70
C LEU A 63 -15.44 13.19 -17.77
N THR A 64 -15.38 13.56 -19.05
CA THR A 64 -15.36 12.58 -20.15
C THR A 64 -13.95 12.08 -20.43
N ASP A 65 -13.84 10.98 -21.16
CA ASP A 65 -12.53 10.44 -21.55
C ASP A 65 -11.76 11.40 -22.49
N GLU A 66 -12.47 12.17 -23.32
CA GLU A 66 -11.87 13.20 -24.18
C GLU A 66 -11.30 14.36 -23.37
N GLU A 67 -12.00 14.81 -22.33
CA GLU A 67 -11.50 15.84 -21.40
C GLU A 67 -10.32 15.30 -20.58
N ALA A 68 -10.40 14.03 -20.17
CA ALA A 68 -9.34 13.37 -19.42
C ALA A 68 -8.08 13.11 -20.26
N ALA A 69 -8.21 12.96 -21.58
CA ALA A 69 -7.08 12.76 -22.49
C ALA A 69 -6.08 13.93 -22.51
N GLY A 70 -6.51 15.12 -22.05
CA GLY A 70 -5.63 16.28 -21.84
C GLY A 70 -4.70 16.16 -20.64
N PHE A 71 -4.90 15.18 -19.74
CA PHE A 71 -4.02 14.96 -18.60
C PHE A 71 -2.88 14.01 -18.95
N GLU A 72 -1.65 14.50 -18.88
CA GLU A 72 -0.47 13.64 -18.97
C GLU A 72 -0.07 13.12 -17.59
N ARG A 73 0.00 11.80 -17.44
CA ARG A 73 0.51 11.17 -16.22
C ARG A 73 2.02 11.42 -16.11
N ASP A 74 2.42 12.15 -15.07
CA ASP A 74 3.82 12.20 -14.65
C ASP A 74 4.31 10.78 -14.28
N ARG A 75 5.30 10.29 -15.04
CA ARG A 75 5.93 8.97 -14.83
C ARG A 75 7.15 9.04 -13.93
N SER A 76 7.51 10.23 -13.43
CA SER A 76 8.60 10.38 -12.47
C SER A 76 8.29 9.58 -11.19
N SER A 77 9.35 9.04 -10.58
CA SER A 77 9.22 8.37 -9.30
C SER A 77 8.70 9.36 -8.27
N ALA A 78 7.74 8.94 -7.43
CA ALA A 78 7.28 9.76 -6.32
C ALA A 78 8.48 10.25 -5.50
N ARG A 79 8.58 11.58 -5.31
CA ARG A 79 9.65 12.16 -4.50
C ARG A 79 9.57 11.62 -3.08
N ALA A 80 10.71 11.21 -2.53
CA ALA A 80 10.79 10.81 -1.14
C ALA A 80 10.32 11.96 -0.25
N THR A 81 9.20 11.75 0.44
CA THR A 81 8.72 12.68 1.46
C THR A 81 9.56 12.44 2.71
N ARG A 82 10.29 13.46 3.18
CA ARG A 82 10.91 13.39 4.51
C ARG A 82 9.79 13.56 5.54
N PHE A 83 9.62 12.55 6.38
CA PHE A 83 8.77 12.60 7.57
C PHE A 83 9.62 13.00 8.76
#